data_AF-A0A954FN83-F1
#
_entry.id   AF-A0A954FN83-F1
#
_cell.length_a   1.000
_cell.length_b   1.000
_cell.length_c   1.000
_cell.angle_alpha   90.00
_cell.angle_beta   90.00
_cell.angle_gamma   90.00
#
_symmetry.space_group_name_H-M   'P 1'
#
loop_
_entity.id
_entity.type
_entity.pdbx_description
1 polymer ?
#
loop_
_entity_poly.entity_id
_entity_poly.type
_entity_poly.pdbx_seq_one_letter_code
_entity_poly.pdbx_strand_id
1 'polypeptide(L)'
;MHKFQLRNAERRNRSQNLTSAAGRRGFTLTELLIVMAILVLLVSLIGPPLLGSKQKADINSVKTQIGMFQSALERYAVDMNKFPSTEEGLAALVMKPGADGTESSSLDSESSDDASADDGTSESGGSSWDGPYLKTDKLPSDPWGKAYSYEYPPTHNKINLPDIWSFGPDGQENTEDDIVSWSGKGEEGSERSASEGTNE
;
A
#
# COMPACT_ATOMS: atom_id res chain seq x y z
N MET A 1 -47.21 94.15 -22.62
CA MET A 1 -45.89 93.53 -22.34
C MET A 1 -46.13 92.24 -21.59
N HIS A 2 -45.79 91.10 -22.21
CA HIS A 2 -44.83 90.10 -21.69
C HIS A 2 -45.37 89.24 -20.52
N LYS A 3 -45.21 87.93 -20.49
CA LYS A 3 -44.65 86.94 -21.42
C LYS A 3 -44.92 85.58 -20.76
N PHE A 4 -45.24 84.60 -21.60
CA PHE A 4 -44.65 83.25 -21.62
C PHE A 4 -44.59 82.42 -20.32
N GLN A 5 -45.28 81.28 -20.32
CA GLN A 5 -44.70 79.91 -20.43
C GLN A 5 -43.76 79.59 -19.25
N LEU A 6 -44.00 78.56 -18.44
CA LEU A 6 -43.81 77.13 -18.74
C LEU A 6 -44.64 76.37 -17.69
N ARG A 7 -45.61 75.51 -18.01
CA ARG A 7 -45.47 74.20 -18.65
C ARG A 7 -44.26 73.42 -18.13
N ASN A 8 -44.39 72.94 -16.90
CA ASN A 8 -43.71 71.71 -16.51
C ASN A 8 -44.74 70.60 -16.49
N ALA A 9 -44.65 69.76 -17.51
CA ALA A 9 -45.44 68.57 -17.68
C ALA A 9 -45.13 67.61 -16.52
N GLU A 10 -46.18 67.19 -15.81
CA GLU A 10 -46.14 66.00 -14.96
C GLU A 10 -45.62 64.84 -15.82
N ARG A 11 -44.36 64.46 -15.58
CA ARG A 11 -43.82 63.20 -16.06
C ARG A 11 -44.60 62.11 -15.33
N ARG A 12 -45.71 61.68 -15.95
CA ARG A 12 -46.43 60.45 -15.63
C ARG A 12 -45.41 59.33 -15.62
N ASN A 13 -44.94 58.97 -14.42
CA ASN A 13 -44.16 57.77 -14.17
C ASN A 13 -45.09 56.57 -14.28
N ARG A 14 -45.55 56.30 -15.50
CA ARG A 14 -46.26 55.07 -15.86
C ARG A 14 -45.21 54.04 -16.25
N SER A 15 -44.39 53.66 -15.28
CA SER A 15 -43.59 52.45 -15.38
C SER A 15 -44.58 51.31 -15.52
N GLN A 16 -44.63 50.80 -16.73
CA GLN A 16 -45.53 49.73 -17.10
C GLN A 16 -45.06 48.51 -16.33
N ASN A 17 -45.81 48.15 -15.27
CA ASN A 17 -45.93 46.76 -14.88
C ASN A 17 -46.62 46.04 -16.05
N LEU A 18 -45.86 45.79 -17.11
CA LEU A 18 -46.14 44.72 -18.04
C LEU A 18 -45.90 43.46 -17.22
N THR A 19 -46.94 43.05 -16.49
CA THR A 19 -47.12 41.64 -16.20
C THR A 19 -47.22 40.96 -17.56
N SER A 20 -46.06 40.66 -18.15
CA SER A 20 -45.96 39.60 -19.14
C SER A 20 -46.42 38.37 -18.39
N ALA A 21 -47.71 38.07 -18.52
CA ALA A 21 -48.21 36.73 -18.37
C ALA A 21 -47.52 35.94 -19.49
N ALA A 22 -46.25 35.61 -19.26
CA ALA A 22 -45.50 34.66 -20.04
C ALA A 22 -46.33 33.39 -19.95
N GLY A 23 -47.11 33.14 -21.01
CA GLY A 23 -48.02 32.03 -21.09
C GLY A 23 -47.24 30.81 -20.64
N ARG A 24 -47.72 30.16 -19.59
CA ARG A 24 -47.14 28.91 -19.10
C ARG A 24 -47.31 27.91 -20.24
N ARG A 25 -46.32 27.84 -21.12
CA ARG A 25 -46.21 26.84 -22.16
C ARG A 25 -46.02 25.53 -21.41
N GLY A 26 -47.11 24.77 -21.28
CA GLY A 26 -47.07 23.44 -20.67
C GLY A 26 -46.15 22.53 -21.47
N PHE A 27 -45.50 21.59 -20.78
CA PHE A 27 -44.68 20.56 -21.41
C PHE A 27 -45.50 19.81 -22.47
N THR A 28 -44.95 19.70 -23.68
CA THR A 28 -45.56 18.91 -24.74
C THR A 28 -45.26 17.42 -24.50
N LEU A 29 -46.21 16.53 -24.82
CA LEU A 29 -46.00 15.08 -24.69
C LEU A 29 -44.84 14.59 -25.55
N THR A 30 -44.61 15.23 -26.71
CA THR A 30 -43.51 14.92 -27.63
C THR A 30 -42.14 15.23 -27.02
N GLU A 31 -42.03 16.30 -26.24
CA GLU A 31 -40.78 16.69 -25.62
C GLU A 31 -40.42 15.73 -24.48
N LEU A 32 -41.40 15.31 -23.69
CA LEU A 32 -41.19 14.27 -22.68
C LEU A 32 -40.82 12.92 -23.31
N LEU A 33 -41.38 12.58 -24.47
CA LEU A 33 -41.03 11.37 -25.21
C LEU A 33 -39.57 11.42 -25.70
N ILE A 34 -39.17 12.52 -26.35
CA ILE A 34 -37.80 12.69 -26.84
C ILE A 34 -36.80 12.66 -25.68
N VAL A 35 -37.11 13.31 -24.55
CA VAL A 35 -36.25 13.32 -23.35
C VAL A 35 -36.07 11.90 -22.78
N MET A 36 -37.14 11.12 -22.66
CA MET A 36 -37.04 9.74 -22.19
C MET A 36 -36.21 8.87 -23.15
N ALA A 37 -36.37 9.07 -24.46
CA ALA A 37 -35.61 8.34 -25.48
C ALA A 37 -34.11 8.64 -25.41
N ILE A 38 -33.71 9.92 -25.27
CA ILE A 38 -32.29 10.29 -25.16
C ILE A 38 -31.67 9.81 -23.84
N LEU A 39 -32.41 9.79 -22.73
CA LEU A 39 -31.88 9.32 -21.44
C LEU A 39 -31.54 7.82 -21.48
N VAL A 40 -32.40 6.99 -22.07
CA VAL A 40 -32.11 5.55 -22.26
C VAL A 40 -30.87 5.35 -23.13
N LEU A 41 -30.74 6.14 -24.20
CA LEU A 41 -29.60 6.07 -25.12
C LEU A 41 -28.30 6.47 -24.41
N LEU A 42 -28.32 7.55 -23.62
CA LEU A 42 -27.13 8.03 -22.89
C LEU A 42 -26.67 7.06 -21.80
N VAL A 43 -27.59 6.46 -21.04
CA VAL A 43 -27.25 5.44 -20.03
C VAL A 43 -26.56 4.24 -20.67
N SER A 44 -27.00 3.83 -21.87
CA SER A 44 -26.35 2.76 -22.62
C SER A 44 -24.94 3.09 -23.07
N LEU A 45 -24.63 4.36 -23.34
CA LEU A 45 -23.31 4.79 -23.83
C LEU A 45 -22.28 4.95 -22.72
N ILE A 46 -22.70 5.41 -21.55
CA ILE A 46 -21.80 5.69 -20.43
C ILE A 46 -21.36 4.39 -19.73
N GLY A 47 -22.15 3.32 -19.82
CA GLY A 47 -21.82 2.00 -19.27
C GLY A 47 -21.70 1.97 -17.74
N PRO A 48 -21.59 0.77 -17.13
CA PRO A 48 -21.28 0.67 -15.70
C PRO A 48 -19.85 1.18 -15.43
N PRO A 49 -19.61 1.93 -14.34
CA PRO A 49 -18.25 2.34 -13.97
C PRO A 49 -17.37 1.10 -13.79
N LEU A 50 -16.21 1.08 -14.44
CA LEU A 50 -15.26 -0.03 -14.40
C LEU A 50 -14.60 -0.10 -13.02
N LEU A 51 -15.20 -0.83 -12.08
CA LEU A 51 -14.67 -1.09 -10.73
C LEU A 51 -13.46 -2.06 -10.70
N GLY A 52 -12.85 -2.40 -11.84
CA GLY A 52 -11.93 -3.54 -11.98
C GLY A 52 -10.45 -3.32 -11.65
N SER A 53 -10.00 -2.10 -11.33
CA SER A 53 -8.57 -1.83 -11.18
C SER A 53 -8.04 -1.87 -9.74
N LYS A 54 -8.93 -1.92 -8.73
CA LYS A 54 -8.52 -1.87 -7.32
C LYS A 54 -7.76 -3.14 -6.89
N GLN A 55 -8.28 -4.31 -7.22
CA GLN A 55 -7.68 -5.59 -6.81
C GLN A 55 -6.26 -5.79 -7.35
N LYS A 56 -6.00 -5.39 -8.60
CA LYS A 56 -4.65 -5.48 -9.18
C LYS A 56 -3.67 -4.52 -8.51
N ALA A 57 -4.14 -3.32 -8.14
CA ALA A 57 -3.32 -2.36 -7.41
C ALA A 57 -3.00 -2.85 -6.00
N ASP A 58 -3.98 -3.47 -5.32
CA ASP A 58 -3.82 -4.07 -4.00
C ASP A 58 -2.76 -5.19 -4.05
N ILE A 59 -2.89 -6.16 -4.98
CA ILE A 59 -1.90 -7.24 -5.17
C ILE A 59 -0.49 -6.68 -5.45
N ASN A 60 -0.39 -5.66 -6.31
CA ASN A 60 0.91 -5.05 -6.62
C ASN A 60 1.51 -4.32 -5.41
N SER A 61 0.69 -3.65 -4.60
CA SER A 61 1.15 -3.04 -3.35
C SER A 61 1.74 -4.09 -2.41
N VAL A 62 1.07 -5.24 -2.26
CA VAL A 62 1.59 -6.36 -1.44
C VAL A 62 2.93 -6.86 -1.95
N LYS A 63 3.07 -7.07 -3.26
CA LYS A 63 4.35 -7.49 -3.86
C LYS A 63 5.47 -6.48 -3.59
N THR A 64 5.17 -5.18 -3.68
CA THR A 64 6.14 -4.13 -3.33
C THR A 64 6.50 -4.19 -1.83
N GLN A 65 5.52 -4.39 -0.95
CA GLN A 65 5.75 -4.51 0.49
C GLN A 65 6.60 -5.72 0.86
N ILE A 66 6.33 -6.89 0.28
CA ILE A 66 7.16 -8.09 0.46
C ILE A 66 8.61 -7.81 0.03
N GLY A 67 8.82 -7.15 -1.12
CA GLY A 67 10.16 -6.76 -1.55
C GLY A 67 10.86 -5.80 -0.57
N MET A 68 10.12 -4.84 0.00
CA MET A 68 10.65 -3.95 1.04
C MET A 68 11.05 -4.70 2.31
N PHE A 69 10.25 -5.68 2.75
CA PHE A 69 10.60 -6.53 3.88
C PHE A 69 11.85 -7.36 3.60
N GLN A 70 11.97 -7.96 2.41
CA GLN A 70 13.17 -8.71 2.02
C GLN A 70 14.42 -7.84 2.10
N SER A 71 14.40 -6.64 1.53
CA SER A 71 15.55 -5.71 1.61
C SER A 71 15.87 -5.28 3.04
N ALA A 72 14.88 -5.13 3.91
CA ALA A 72 15.08 -4.80 5.32
C ALA A 72 15.67 -6.00 6.10
N LEU A 73 15.19 -7.22 5.84
CA LEU A 73 15.71 -8.45 6.42
C LEU A 73 17.15 -8.72 5.99
N GLU A 74 17.50 -8.47 4.74
CA GLU A 74 18.88 -8.59 4.24
C GLU A 74 19.82 -7.64 5.00
N ARG A 75 19.40 -6.39 5.25
CA ARG A 75 20.18 -5.43 6.06
C ARG A 75 20.32 -5.89 7.50
N TYR A 76 19.23 -6.33 8.11
CA TYR A 76 19.24 -6.91 9.45
C TYR A 76 20.23 -8.09 9.53
N ALA A 77 20.23 -8.97 8.53
CA ALA A 77 21.12 -10.12 8.50
C ALA A 77 22.60 -9.74 8.34
N VAL A 78 22.90 -8.64 7.66
CA VAL A 78 24.27 -8.09 7.58
C VAL A 78 24.75 -7.63 8.96
N ASP A 79 23.88 -6.98 9.73
CA ASP A 79 24.21 -6.40 11.02
C ASP A 79 24.24 -7.45 12.15
N MET A 80 23.30 -8.40 12.11
CA MET A 80 23.10 -9.41 13.16
C MET A 80 23.70 -10.78 12.82
N ASN A 81 24.25 -10.96 11.60
CA ASN A 81 24.71 -12.23 11.04
C ASN A 81 23.66 -13.36 11.02
N LYS A 82 22.38 -13.03 11.22
CA LYS A 82 21.25 -13.96 11.21
C LYS A 82 19.96 -13.24 10.83
N PHE A 83 19.00 -13.95 10.27
CA PHE A 83 17.62 -13.47 10.15
C PHE A 83 16.89 -13.58 11.50
N PRO A 84 15.84 -12.76 11.73
CA PRO A 84 15.02 -12.90 12.93
C PRO A 84 14.33 -14.26 12.97
N SER A 85 14.07 -14.78 14.17
CA SER A 85 13.29 -16.03 14.30
C SER A 85 11.82 -15.79 13.95
N THR A 86 11.03 -16.86 13.77
CA THR A 86 9.57 -16.73 13.61
C THR A 86 8.89 -16.03 14.80
N GLU A 87 9.45 -16.14 16.01
CA GLU A 87 8.93 -15.48 17.22
C GLU A 87 9.21 -13.98 17.24
N GLU A 88 10.42 -13.58 16.81
CA GLU A 88 10.78 -12.16 16.63
C GLU A 88 10.04 -11.54 15.43
N GLY A 89 9.92 -12.33 14.37
CA GLY A 89 9.20 -12.03 13.14
C GLY A 89 9.66 -10.75 12.44
N LEU A 90 8.75 -10.17 11.66
CA LEU A 90 8.97 -8.89 10.97
C LEU A 90 9.07 -7.69 11.95
N ALA A 91 8.70 -7.86 13.23
CA ALA A 91 8.77 -6.79 14.23
C ALA A 91 10.21 -6.38 14.56
N ALA A 92 11.16 -7.31 14.43
CA ALA A 92 12.59 -7.05 14.58
C ALA A 92 13.16 -6.04 13.56
N LEU A 93 12.42 -5.77 12.48
CA LEU A 93 12.80 -4.75 11.48
C LEU A 93 12.55 -3.32 11.95
N VAL A 94 11.66 -3.13 12.94
CA VAL A 94 11.29 -1.81 13.47
C VAL A 94 11.86 -1.58 14.85
N MET A 95 11.91 -2.62 15.69
CA MET A 95 12.44 -2.53 17.04
C MET A 95 13.63 -3.46 17.21
N LYS A 96 14.62 -3.02 18.01
CA LYS A 96 15.77 -3.83 18.35
C LYS A 96 15.34 -5.15 19.02
N PRO A 97 15.80 -6.31 18.53
CA PRO A 97 15.52 -7.60 19.17
C PRO A 97 16.24 -7.69 20.52
N GLY A 98 15.57 -8.25 21.53
CA GLY A 98 16.13 -8.44 22.88
C GLY A 98 16.11 -7.19 23.78
N ALA A 99 15.31 -6.17 23.47
CA ALA A 99 15.05 -5.06 24.40
C ALA A 99 14.18 -5.48 25.61
N ASP A 100 13.60 -6.69 25.57
CA ASP A 100 12.82 -7.32 26.62
C ASP A 100 13.59 -8.45 27.34
N GLY A 101 14.85 -8.20 27.73
CA GLY A 101 15.42 -8.77 28.96
C GLY A 101 15.49 -10.29 29.13
N THR A 102 15.47 -11.11 28.08
CA THR A 102 15.90 -12.52 28.19
C THR A 102 17.40 -12.59 28.00
N GLU A 103 18.08 -12.19 29.07
CA GLU A 103 19.49 -12.43 29.27
C GLU A 103 19.77 -13.92 29.07
N SER A 104 20.68 -14.20 28.14
CA SER A 104 21.75 -15.18 28.29
C SER A 104 21.41 -16.32 29.28
N SER A 105 20.68 -17.34 28.83
CA SER A 105 20.68 -18.60 29.57
C SER A 105 22.01 -19.31 29.29
N SER A 106 23.02 -18.91 30.07
CA SER A 106 23.84 -19.79 30.90
C SER A 106 23.95 -21.25 30.45
N LEU A 107 25.17 -21.68 30.12
CA LEU A 107 25.74 -22.98 30.49
C LEU A 107 27.27 -22.88 30.45
N ASP A 108 27.81 -22.41 31.57
CA ASP A 108 28.95 -22.93 32.35
C ASP A 108 30.10 -23.68 31.63
N SER A 109 31.34 -23.25 31.86
CA SER A 109 32.35 -24.02 32.64
C SER A 109 33.72 -23.33 32.70
N GLU A 110 33.98 -22.74 33.88
CA GLU A 110 35.19 -22.81 34.71
C GLU A 110 36.62 -22.43 34.23
N SER A 111 37.17 -21.48 35.01
CA SER A 111 38.57 -21.27 35.45
C SER A 111 39.52 -20.59 34.44
N SER A 112 40.38 -19.63 34.80
CA SER A 112 41.04 -19.35 36.08
C SER A 112 41.47 -17.87 36.14
N ASP A 113 41.50 -17.33 37.36
CA ASP A 113 42.43 -16.31 37.90
C ASP A 113 43.20 -15.41 36.91
N ASP A 114 42.97 -14.09 36.98
CA ASP A 114 44.03 -13.11 37.29
C ASP A 114 43.43 -11.73 37.56
N ALA A 115 43.86 -11.09 38.65
CA ALA A 115 43.43 -9.76 39.05
C ALA A 115 44.43 -8.70 38.55
N SER A 116 43.97 -7.72 37.77
CA SER A 116 44.66 -6.43 37.61
C SER A 116 43.74 -5.32 37.13
N ALA A 117 43.72 -4.25 37.94
CA ALA A 117 43.56 -2.81 37.66
C ALA A 117 42.54 -2.30 36.60
N ASP A 118 41.56 -1.54 37.12
CA ASP A 118 41.23 -0.15 36.74
C ASP A 118 41.25 0.24 35.23
N ASP A 119 40.08 0.24 34.61
CA ASP A 119 39.66 1.33 33.71
C ASP A 119 38.14 1.45 33.74
N GLY A 120 37.66 2.63 34.14
CA GLY A 120 36.26 2.99 34.13
C GLY A 120 35.80 3.31 32.73
N THR A 121 35.44 2.28 31.95
CA THR A 121 34.62 2.41 30.76
C THR A 121 33.64 1.25 30.71
N SER A 122 32.42 1.49 31.18
CA SER A 122 31.26 0.64 30.88
C SER A 122 30.91 0.81 29.40
N GLU A 123 31.72 0.22 28.52
CA GLU A 123 31.41 0.13 27.11
C GLU A 123 30.32 -0.92 26.95
N SER A 124 29.08 -0.42 26.84
CA SER A 124 27.89 -1.12 26.37
C SER A 124 28.29 -2.19 25.34
N GLY A 125 28.17 -3.48 25.71
CA GLY A 125 28.32 -4.61 24.79
C GLY A 125 27.53 -4.31 23.51
N GLY A 126 28.27 -3.89 22.49
CA GLY A 126 27.74 -3.12 21.36
C GLY A 126 26.76 -3.96 20.60
N SER A 127 25.48 -3.65 20.74
CA SER A 127 24.46 -4.25 19.89
C SER A 127 24.72 -3.76 18.48
N SER A 128 25.13 -4.67 17.60
CA SER A 128 25.42 -4.44 16.17
C SER A 128 24.20 -3.97 15.36
N TRP A 129 23.05 -3.75 16.02
CA TRP A 129 21.80 -3.32 15.42
C TRP A 129 21.85 -1.82 15.09
N ASP A 130 21.71 -1.49 13.80
CA ASP A 130 21.74 -0.12 13.26
C ASP A 130 20.33 0.36 12.81
N GLY A 131 19.28 -0.34 13.24
CA GLY A 131 17.90 -0.11 12.81
C GLY A 131 17.28 1.22 13.30
N PRO A 132 16.05 1.56 12.86
CA PRO A 132 15.06 0.71 12.20
C PRO A 132 15.31 0.49 10.70
N TYR A 133 15.12 -0.75 10.24
CA TYR A 133 15.33 -1.15 8.84
C TYR A 133 14.12 -0.84 7.94
N LEU A 134 12.97 -0.53 8.55
CA LEU A 134 11.80 0.02 7.86
C LEU A 134 11.66 1.51 8.20
N LYS A 135 11.28 2.31 7.20
CA LYS A 135 11.06 3.76 7.37
C LYS A 135 9.77 4.10 8.13
N THR A 136 9.10 3.09 8.68
CA THR A 136 7.78 3.21 9.31
C THR A 136 7.88 2.68 10.73
N ASP A 137 7.36 3.45 11.69
CA ASP A 137 7.36 3.12 13.12
C ASP A 137 6.49 1.90 13.47
N LYS A 138 5.64 1.46 12.54
CA LYS A 138 4.78 0.29 12.68
C LYS A 138 4.83 -0.53 11.39
N LEU A 139 4.79 -1.86 11.52
CA LEU A 139 4.65 -2.75 10.38
C LEU A 139 3.36 -2.41 9.60
N PRO A 140 3.47 -2.18 8.28
CA PRO A 140 2.29 -2.03 7.45
C PRO A 140 1.54 -3.36 7.37
N SER A 141 0.21 -3.26 7.35
CA SER A 141 -0.68 -4.38 7.02
C SER A 141 -0.90 -4.43 5.51
N ASP A 142 -1.35 -5.58 5.02
CA ASP A 142 -1.76 -5.72 3.63
C ASP A 142 -3.03 -4.88 3.32
N PRO A 143 -3.41 -4.71 2.04
CA PRO A 143 -4.58 -3.92 1.62
C PRO A 143 -5.93 -4.43 2.17
N TRP A 144 -5.97 -5.66 2.68
CA TRP A 144 -7.16 -6.29 3.28
C TRP A 144 -7.13 -6.23 4.82
N GLY A 145 -6.12 -5.56 5.39
CA GLY A 145 -6.00 -5.31 6.82
C GLY A 145 -5.43 -6.48 7.61
N LYS A 146 -4.84 -7.47 6.94
CA LYS A 146 -4.16 -8.60 7.60
C LYS A 146 -2.68 -8.30 7.78
N ALA A 147 -2.11 -8.87 8.83
CA ALA A 147 -0.67 -8.86 9.02
C ALA A 147 -0.01 -9.83 8.04
N TYR A 148 1.23 -9.52 7.65
CA TYR A 148 2.06 -10.43 6.88
C TYR A 148 2.49 -11.61 7.76
N SER A 149 2.47 -12.79 7.17
CA SER A 149 3.03 -14.00 7.79
C SER A 149 4.52 -14.11 7.46
N TYR A 150 5.28 -14.62 8.41
CA TYR A 150 6.74 -14.74 8.33
C TYR A 150 7.18 -16.07 8.92
N GLU A 151 8.12 -16.73 8.26
CA GLU A 151 8.71 -17.96 8.77
C GLU A 151 10.22 -18.03 8.48
N TYR A 152 10.98 -18.39 9.52
CA TYR A 152 12.40 -18.70 9.43
C TYR A 152 12.77 -19.80 10.45
N PRO A 153 13.44 -20.90 10.05
CA PRO A 153 14.03 -21.17 8.73
C PRO A 153 12.99 -21.38 7.61
N PRO A 154 13.32 -21.12 6.34
CA PRO A 154 12.36 -21.23 5.25
C PRO A 154 12.01 -22.68 4.92
N THR A 155 10.79 -22.88 4.47
CA THR A 155 10.25 -24.17 4.05
C THR A 155 10.12 -24.27 2.53
N HIS A 156 9.99 -23.14 1.83
CA HIS A 156 9.67 -23.10 0.39
C HIS A 156 10.86 -22.83 -0.52
N ASN A 157 11.94 -22.22 -0.02
CA ASN A 157 13.07 -21.81 -0.84
C ASN A 157 14.39 -22.46 -0.41
N LYS A 158 15.27 -22.74 -1.38
CA LYS A 158 16.59 -23.37 -1.17
C LYS A 158 17.72 -22.36 -0.88
N ILE A 159 17.38 -21.07 -0.83
CA ILE A 159 18.33 -19.96 -0.77
C ILE A 159 18.44 -19.35 0.64
N ASN A 160 17.89 -20.01 1.66
CA ASN A 160 17.91 -19.58 3.06
C ASN A 160 17.34 -18.17 3.31
N LEU A 161 16.52 -17.64 2.38
CA LEU A 161 15.80 -16.39 2.60
C LEU A 161 14.54 -16.66 3.40
N PRO A 162 14.09 -15.78 4.30
CA PRO A 162 12.83 -15.99 5.01
C PRO A 162 11.61 -16.06 4.09
N ASP A 163 10.64 -16.88 4.47
CA ASP A 163 9.36 -16.98 3.77
C ASP A 163 8.41 -15.90 4.29
N ILE A 164 7.79 -15.15 3.37
CA ILE A 164 6.89 -14.04 3.68
C ILE A 164 5.69 -14.12 2.76
N TRP A 165 4.48 -14.05 3.31
CA TRP A 165 3.27 -14.09 2.50
C TRP A 165 2.12 -13.26 3.07
N SER A 166 1.14 -13.00 2.22
CA SER A 166 -0.17 -12.42 2.56
C SER A 166 -1.26 -13.35 2.04
N PHE A 167 -2.32 -13.50 2.84
CA PHE A 167 -3.51 -14.31 2.56
C PHE A 167 -4.38 -13.78 1.42
N GLY A 168 -3.97 -12.69 0.77
CA GLY A 168 -4.69 -12.15 -0.36
C GLY A 168 -6.08 -11.58 -0.02
N PRO A 169 -6.90 -11.32 -1.06
CA PRO A 169 -8.26 -10.81 -0.94
C PRO A 169 -9.21 -11.62 -0.09
N ASP A 170 -9.12 -12.94 -0.10
CA ASP A 170 -10.06 -13.81 0.63
C ASP A 170 -9.68 -14.00 2.10
N GLY A 171 -8.41 -13.73 2.45
CA GLY A 171 -7.90 -13.81 3.80
C GLY A 171 -7.80 -15.23 4.34
N GLN A 172 -7.84 -16.24 3.47
CA GLN A 172 -7.68 -17.66 3.79
C GLN A 172 -6.25 -18.10 3.48
N GLU A 173 -5.83 -19.18 4.13
CA GLU A 173 -4.51 -19.76 3.89
C GLU A 173 -4.57 -20.87 2.85
N ASN A 174 -3.49 -21.02 2.08
CA ASN A 174 -3.30 -22.05 1.07
C ASN A 174 -4.31 -21.95 -0.09
N THR A 175 -4.62 -20.73 -0.49
CA THR A 175 -5.51 -20.42 -1.62
C THR A 175 -4.71 -19.89 -2.81
N GLU A 176 -5.31 -19.88 -4.00
CA GLU A 176 -4.63 -19.43 -5.22
C GLU A 176 -4.34 -17.93 -5.24
N ASP A 177 -4.98 -17.16 -4.36
CA ASP A 177 -4.79 -15.72 -4.23
C ASP A 177 -3.74 -15.32 -3.19
N ASP A 178 -3.12 -16.29 -2.52
CA ASP A 178 -1.96 -16.09 -1.66
C ASP A 178 -0.81 -15.42 -2.43
N ILE A 179 -0.27 -14.35 -1.84
CA ILE A 179 0.84 -13.60 -2.42
C ILE A 179 2.09 -13.93 -1.61
N VAL A 180 2.95 -14.75 -2.20
CA VAL A 180 4.11 -15.34 -1.52
C VAL A 180 5.44 -14.80 -2.05
N SER A 181 6.47 -14.77 -1.20
CA SER A 181 7.80 -14.22 -1.53
C SER A 181 8.61 -15.10 -2.48
N TRP A 182 8.31 -16.40 -2.56
CA TRP A 182 9.07 -17.39 -3.34
C TRP A 182 8.54 -17.62 -4.78
N SER A 183 7.36 -17.11 -5.13
CA SER A 183 6.63 -17.42 -6.39
C SER A 183 7.21 -16.77 -7.67
N GLY A 184 8.50 -16.43 -7.74
CA GLY A 184 9.02 -15.74 -8.93
C GLY A 184 10.54 -15.59 -9.06
N LYS A 185 11.35 -16.36 -8.33
CA LYS A 185 12.82 -16.28 -8.43
C LYS A 185 13.55 -17.63 -8.54
N GLY A 186 12.84 -18.72 -8.85
CA GLY A 186 13.40 -20.08 -8.78
C GLY A 186 13.56 -20.86 -10.09
N GLU A 187 12.87 -20.52 -11.18
CA GLU A 187 12.75 -21.45 -12.33
C GLU A 187 12.89 -20.79 -13.73
N GLU A 188 13.69 -19.73 -13.86
CA GLU A 188 13.98 -19.13 -15.16
C GLU A 188 15.50 -18.97 -15.34
N GLY A 189 16.20 -20.06 -15.67
CA GLY A 189 17.65 -19.99 -15.83
C GLY A 189 18.46 -21.26 -16.12
N SER A 190 17.86 -22.40 -16.55
CA SER A 190 18.68 -23.61 -16.85
C SER A 190 18.33 -24.37 -18.13
N GLU A 191 17.45 -23.88 -19.00
CA GLU A 191 17.06 -24.61 -20.22
C GLU A 191 17.17 -23.73 -21.47
N ARG A 192 18.40 -23.42 -21.88
CA ARG A 192 18.75 -22.94 -23.24
C ARG A 192 20.25 -23.00 -23.47
N SER A 193 20.84 -24.18 -23.30
CA SER A 193 22.22 -24.47 -23.72
C SER A 193 22.36 -25.96 -24.02
N ALA A 194 21.55 -26.44 -24.96
CA ALA A 194 21.73 -27.74 -25.61
C ALA A 194 21.01 -27.75 -26.95
N SER A 195 21.51 -26.97 -27.90
CA SER A 195 21.37 -27.30 -29.32
C SER A 195 22.75 -27.17 -29.93
N GLU A 196 23.52 -28.22 -29.68
CA GLU A 196 24.75 -28.59 -30.34
C GLU A 196 24.65 -28.30 -31.84
N GLY A 197 25.54 -27.45 -32.33
CA GLY A 197 25.73 -27.26 -33.75
C GLY A 197 26.39 -28.50 -34.35
N THR A 198 25.64 -29.23 -35.18
CA THR A 198 26.23 -30.10 -36.19
C THR A 198 25.46 -29.88 -37.48
N ASN A 199 26.08 -29.18 -38.43
CA ASN A 199 25.90 -29.43 -39.85
C ASN A 199 27.19 -28.98 -40.52
N GLU A 200 28.03 -29.98 -40.78
CA GLU A 200 29.05 -29.96 -41.83
C GLU A 200 28.40 -29.91 -43.22
#